data_AF-A0A7S1UQE9-F1
#
_entry.id   AF-A0A7S1UQE9-F1
#
_cell.length_a   1.000
_cell.length_b   1.000
_cell.length_c   1.000
_cell.angle_alpha   90.00
_cell.angle_beta   90.00
_cell.angle_gamma   90.00
#
_symmetry.space_group_name_H-M   'P 1'
#
loop_
_entity.id
_entity.type
_entity.pdbx_description
1 polymer ?
#
loop_
_entity_poly.entity_id
_entity_poly.type
_entity_poly.pdbx_seq_one_letter_code
_entity_poly.pdbx_strand_id
1 'polypeptide(L)'
;PSTSPSSEDTNQSNNIVRAASLTKITTATLFDDAMACVRHAFACVALAMTFCAMEDFDCANLKPTVTSLRPHATHGMGANRIERLRKSEDMLVIRGSDDVSLSRIPTYNEIMEFHRFVRVPKFRASPPVSDKSVTTAVQSLYKALDATQKLKEMSNDYDWDGMRLLIRSPVLSEELQDATITLRGAASHLSIDARAEIGFDWGSCAWRHCGAAADAQEALAELNNLSGVLEPFECQFIINIVERSLRDMIAVLPADLQKQTPLPSYPIHESRNVLQQDDEFDGLTVDDDYLEALERFRTFDIEAEGED
;
A
#
# COMPACT_ATOMS: atom_id res chain seq x y z
N PRO A 1 38.17 6.63 -89.89
CA PRO A 1 36.76 6.46 -89.45
C PRO A 1 36.68 6.55 -87.93
N SER A 2 36.18 7.68 -87.45
CA SER A 2 36.02 8.03 -86.04
C SER A 2 35.09 7.06 -85.31
N THR A 3 35.60 6.39 -84.28
CA THR A 3 34.82 5.58 -83.34
C THR A 3 34.08 6.51 -82.39
N SER A 4 32.77 6.60 -82.57
CA SER A 4 31.83 7.28 -81.67
C SER A 4 31.80 6.56 -80.31
N PRO A 5 31.84 7.28 -79.17
CA PRO A 5 31.78 6.66 -77.87
C PRO A 5 30.37 6.08 -77.62
N SER A 6 30.32 4.85 -77.13
CA SER A 6 29.11 4.08 -76.83
C SER A 6 28.27 4.74 -75.75
N SER A 7 26.99 4.92 -76.04
CA SER A 7 25.97 5.53 -75.17
C SER A 7 25.54 4.67 -73.96
N GLU A 8 26.23 3.56 -73.67
CA GLU A 8 25.86 2.64 -72.58
C GLU A 8 26.43 3.05 -71.22
N ASP A 9 27.59 3.70 -71.16
CA ASP A 9 28.25 4.05 -69.89
C ASP A 9 27.52 5.16 -69.12
N THR A 10 26.77 6.03 -69.81
CA THR A 10 26.06 7.15 -69.18
C THR A 10 24.84 6.70 -68.38
N ASN A 11 24.20 5.59 -68.77
CA ASN A 11 23.01 5.08 -68.07
C ASN A 11 23.37 4.32 -66.78
N GLN A 12 24.53 3.66 -66.74
CA GLN A 12 24.97 2.94 -65.53
C GLN A 12 25.38 3.90 -64.41
N SER A 13 26.05 5.01 -64.75
CA SER A 13 26.47 6.02 -63.78
C SER A 13 25.28 6.74 -63.12
N ASN A 14 24.22 7.03 -63.89
CA ASN A 14 23.00 7.65 -63.35
C ASN A 14 22.23 6.75 -62.37
N ASN A 15 22.28 5.42 -62.54
CA ASN A 15 21.63 4.48 -61.63
C ASN A 15 22.38 4.34 -60.29
N ILE A 16 23.71 4.40 -60.32
CA ILE A 16 24.53 4.36 -59.09
C ILE A 16 24.31 5.62 -58.25
N VAL A 17 24.26 6.80 -58.89
CA VAL A 17 24.00 8.07 -58.20
C VAL A 17 22.59 8.09 -57.58
N ARG A 18 21.58 7.53 -58.26
CA ARG A 18 20.22 7.40 -57.71
C ARG A 18 20.13 6.43 -56.53
N ALA A 19 20.79 5.27 -56.59
CA ALA A 19 20.80 4.30 -55.49
C ALA A 19 21.49 4.87 -54.23
N ALA A 20 22.61 5.58 -54.40
CA ALA A 20 23.30 6.25 -53.29
C ALA A 20 22.47 7.39 -52.68
N SER A 21 21.71 8.12 -53.51
CA SER A 21 20.80 9.18 -53.05
C SER A 21 19.61 8.61 -52.26
N LEU A 22 18.98 7.55 -52.76
CA LEU A 22 17.88 6.86 -52.07
C LEU A 22 18.31 6.30 -50.71
N THR A 23 19.48 5.65 -50.65
CA THR A 23 20.00 5.09 -49.39
C THR A 23 20.25 6.19 -48.35
N LYS A 24 20.78 7.35 -48.75
CA LYS A 24 20.98 8.50 -47.84
C LYS A 24 19.66 9.07 -47.32
N ILE A 25 18.64 9.14 -48.17
CA ILE A 25 17.30 9.61 -47.76
C ILE A 25 16.69 8.65 -46.75
N THR A 26 16.76 7.34 -46.98
CA THR A 26 16.19 6.33 -46.06
C THR A 26 16.89 6.30 -44.70
N THR A 27 18.22 6.49 -44.66
CA THR A 27 18.96 6.54 -43.39
C THR A 27 18.66 7.80 -42.58
N ALA A 28 18.43 8.93 -43.26
CA ALA A 28 18.10 10.19 -42.59
C ALA A 28 16.70 10.12 -41.95
N THR A 29 15.71 9.60 -42.69
CA THR A 29 14.34 9.47 -42.17
C THR A 29 14.26 8.50 -40.99
N LEU A 30 15.01 7.37 -41.06
CA LEU A 30 15.03 6.39 -39.97
C LEU A 30 15.66 6.96 -38.69
N PHE A 31 16.68 7.82 -38.83
CA PHE A 31 17.28 8.51 -37.69
C PHE A 31 16.32 9.52 -37.06
N ASP A 32 15.61 10.30 -37.87
CA ASP A 32 14.63 11.28 -37.38
C ASP A 32 13.46 10.61 -36.65
N ASP A 33 12.94 9.48 -37.17
CA ASP A 33 11.89 8.70 -36.53
C ASP A 33 12.36 8.08 -35.21
N ALA A 34 13.58 7.52 -35.18
CA ALA A 34 14.17 6.99 -33.95
C ALA A 34 14.33 8.09 -32.90
N MET A 35 14.80 9.28 -33.30
CA MET A 35 14.95 10.43 -32.40
C MET A 35 13.60 10.95 -31.89
N ALA A 36 12.55 10.90 -32.71
CA ALA A 36 11.19 11.25 -32.28
C ALA A 36 10.68 10.28 -31.20
N CYS A 37 10.88 8.98 -31.38
CA CYS A 37 10.53 7.95 -30.39
C CYS A 37 11.29 8.14 -29.07
N VAL A 38 12.60 8.40 -29.13
CA VAL A 38 13.43 8.64 -27.92
C VAL A 38 12.95 9.89 -27.18
N ARG A 39 12.67 10.99 -27.89
CA ARG A 39 12.14 12.22 -27.28
C ARG A 39 10.77 11.98 -26.62
N HIS A 40 9.90 11.21 -27.27
CA HIS A 40 8.59 10.88 -26.70
C HIS A 40 8.73 10.04 -25.42
N ALA A 41 9.58 9.00 -25.44
CA ALA A 41 9.84 8.17 -24.26
C ALA A 41 10.39 9.01 -23.09
N PHE A 42 11.35 9.90 -23.35
CA PHE A 42 11.88 10.83 -22.34
C PHE A 42 10.80 11.77 -21.79
N ALA A 43 9.94 12.32 -22.65
CA ALA A 43 8.84 13.19 -22.23
C ALA A 43 7.83 12.44 -21.33
N CYS A 44 7.50 11.19 -21.66
CA CYS A 44 6.63 10.34 -20.84
C CYS A 44 7.24 10.07 -19.47
N VAL A 45 8.54 9.71 -19.41
CA VAL A 45 9.24 9.46 -18.14
C VAL A 45 9.34 10.73 -17.31
N ALA A 46 9.68 11.87 -17.91
CA ALA A 46 9.74 13.16 -17.21
C ALA A 46 8.37 13.59 -16.66
N LEU A 47 7.29 13.41 -17.42
CA LEU A 47 5.93 13.65 -16.95
C LEU A 47 5.56 12.71 -15.81
N ALA A 48 5.85 11.41 -15.92
CA ALA A 48 5.61 10.44 -14.87
C ALA A 48 6.35 10.81 -13.57
N MET A 49 7.64 11.15 -13.66
CA MET A 49 8.42 11.61 -12.50
C MET A 49 7.85 12.90 -11.89
N THR A 50 7.38 13.83 -12.73
CA THR A 50 6.75 15.06 -12.25
C THR A 50 5.44 14.76 -11.52
N PHE A 51 4.60 13.86 -12.05
CA PHE A 51 3.36 13.43 -11.39
C PHE A 51 3.66 12.72 -10.07
N CYS A 52 4.62 11.79 -10.04
CA CYS A 52 5.04 11.13 -8.81
C CYS A 52 5.58 12.14 -7.78
N ALA A 53 6.43 13.08 -8.18
CA ALA A 53 6.96 14.10 -7.27
C ALA A 53 5.88 15.08 -6.76
N MET A 54 4.90 15.43 -7.60
CA MET A 54 3.75 16.25 -7.19
C MET A 54 2.81 15.49 -6.27
N GLU A 55 2.56 14.21 -6.55
CA GLU A 55 1.73 13.34 -5.72
C GLU A 55 2.41 13.08 -4.37
N ASP A 56 3.71 12.80 -4.34
CA ASP A 56 4.51 12.66 -3.12
C ASP A 56 4.51 13.97 -2.30
N PHE A 57 4.62 15.13 -2.95
CA PHE A 57 4.57 16.44 -2.28
C PHE A 57 3.20 16.73 -1.64
N ASP A 58 2.11 16.33 -2.31
CA ASP A 58 0.73 16.48 -1.83
C ASP A 58 0.38 15.45 -0.75
N CYS A 59 1.02 14.27 -0.77
CA CYS A 59 0.84 13.24 0.24
C CYS A 59 1.67 13.48 1.51
N ALA A 60 2.86 14.08 1.40
CA ALA A 60 3.72 14.40 2.53
C ALA A 60 3.25 15.63 3.34
N ASN A 61 2.50 16.54 2.71
CA ASN A 61 1.93 17.73 3.35
C ASN A 61 0.43 17.57 3.66
N LEU A 62 0.11 16.81 4.71
CA LEU A 62 -1.10 16.87 5.55
C LEU A 62 -2.38 17.52 4.93
N LYS A 63 -3.33 16.63 4.60
CA LYS A 63 -4.68 16.80 4.03
C LYS A 63 -4.69 17.03 2.52
N PRO A 64 -5.40 16.18 1.73
CA PRO A 64 -5.67 16.49 0.32
C PRO A 64 -6.34 17.86 0.25
N THR A 65 -5.67 18.81 -0.39
CA THR A 65 -6.28 20.10 -0.68
C THR A 65 -7.32 19.90 -1.77
N VAL A 66 -8.47 20.59 -1.67
CA VAL A 66 -9.59 20.47 -2.63
C VAL A 66 -9.14 20.67 -4.09
N THR A 67 -8.01 21.36 -4.28
CA THR A 67 -7.35 21.65 -5.55
C THR A 67 -6.64 20.46 -6.20
N SER A 68 -6.20 19.44 -5.46
CA SER A 68 -5.43 18.31 -6.02
C SER A 68 -6.27 17.09 -6.39
N LEU A 69 -7.50 16.99 -5.85
CA LEU A 69 -8.46 15.98 -6.28
C LEU A 69 -8.96 16.29 -7.69
N ARG A 70 -8.77 15.37 -8.65
CA ARG A 70 -9.38 15.47 -9.99
C ARG A 70 -10.89 15.75 -9.82
N PRO A 71 -11.41 16.93 -10.22
CA PRO A 71 -12.74 17.42 -9.83
C PRO A 71 -13.91 16.53 -10.24
N HIS A 72 -13.67 15.59 -11.17
CA HIS A 72 -14.68 14.72 -11.78
C HIS A 72 -14.47 13.22 -11.52
N ALA A 73 -13.23 12.75 -11.30
CA ALA A 73 -12.93 11.32 -11.21
C ALA A 73 -12.86 10.80 -9.76
N THR A 74 -12.32 11.60 -8.83
CA THR A 74 -12.10 11.17 -7.43
C THR A 74 -13.03 11.85 -6.44
N HIS A 75 -13.81 12.83 -6.89
CA HIS A 75 -14.74 13.57 -6.04
C HIS A 75 -15.84 12.67 -5.44
N GLY A 76 -16.24 11.62 -6.15
CA GLY A 76 -17.17 10.61 -5.63
C GLY A 76 -16.61 9.74 -4.51
N MET A 77 -15.29 9.68 -4.29
CA MET A 77 -14.70 8.88 -3.21
C MET A 77 -14.15 9.75 -2.06
N GLY A 78 -13.70 10.96 -2.38
CA GLY A 78 -13.09 11.89 -1.43
C GLY A 78 -14.04 12.86 -0.74
N ALA A 79 -15.20 13.16 -1.35
CA ALA A 79 -16.11 14.20 -0.86
C ALA A 79 -17.07 13.68 0.23
N ASN A 80 -17.34 14.54 1.21
CA ASN A 80 -18.35 14.27 2.24
C ASN A 80 -19.79 14.35 1.66
N ARG A 81 -20.78 13.94 2.46
CA ARG A 81 -22.19 13.88 2.04
C ARG A 81 -22.70 15.21 1.49
N ILE A 82 -22.36 16.29 2.17
CA ILE A 82 -22.87 17.63 1.88
C ILE A 82 -22.33 18.11 0.52
N GLU A 83 -21.05 17.85 0.25
CA GLU A 83 -20.40 18.18 -1.03
C GLU A 83 -20.99 17.38 -2.20
N ARG A 84 -21.25 16.09 -2.01
CA ARG A 84 -21.90 15.27 -3.05
C ARG A 84 -23.34 15.66 -3.30
N LEU A 85 -24.11 15.95 -2.25
CA LEU A 85 -25.51 16.36 -2.36
C LEU A 85 -25.63 17.69 -3.11
N ARG A 86 -24.81 18.70 -2.77
CA ARG A 86 -24.76 19.98 -3.50
C ARG A 86 -24.48 19.81 -4.98
N LYS A 87 -23.51 18.96 -5.33
CA LYS A 87 -23.14 18.76 -6.74
C LYS A 87 -24.12 17.85 -7.49
N SER A 88 -24.81 16.95 -6.78
CA SER A 88 -25.90 16.15 -7.36
C SER A 88 -27.10 17.02 -7.71
N GLU A 89 -27.41 18.03 -6.88
CA GLU A 89 -28.43 19.05 -7.19
C GLU A 89 -28.04 19.86 -8.44
N ASP A 90 -26.77 20.24 -8.58
CA ASP A 90 -26.27 20.94 -9.77
C ASP A 90 -26.26 20.06 -11.04
N MET A 91 -25.98 18.75 -10.93
CA MET A 91 -25.95 17.83 -12.08
C MET A 91 -27.33 17.32 -12.52
N LEU A 92 -28.28 17.19 -11.58
CA LEU A 92 -29.68 16.80 -11.89
C LEU A 92 -30.38 17.79 -12.82
N VAL A 93 -29.93 19.05 -12.86
CA VAL A 93 -30.43 20.06 -13.79
C VAL A 93 -29.99 19.80 -15.24
N ILE A 94 -28.90 19.06 -15.46
CA ILE A 94 -28.25 18.92 -16.78
C ILE A 94 -28.59 17.60 -17.48
N ARG A 95 -28.88 16.52 -16.74
CA ARG A 95 -29.16 15.19 -17.31
C ARG A 95 -30.42 14.59 -16.69
N GLY A 96 -31.57 14.81 -17.34
CA GLY A 96 -32.80 14.12 -17.00
C GLY A 96 -32.71 12.64 -17.39
N SER A 97 -32.37 11.77 -16.44
CA SER A 97 -32.56 10.31 -16.53
C SER A 97 -32.26 9.63 -15.21
N ASP A 98 -33.04 8.59 -14.92
CA ASP A 98 -33.10 7.72 -13.75
C ASP A 98 -31.81 6.92 -13.45
N ASP A 99 -30.67 7.58 -13.41
CA ASP A 99 -29.42 6.95 -12.97
C ASP A 99 -29.47 6.82 -11.45
N VAL A 100 -29.37 5.59 -10.95
CA VAL A 100 -29.41 5.24 -9.52
C VAL A 100 -28.39 6.12 -8.81
N SER A 101 -28.90 7.18 -8.18
CA SER A 101 -28.08 8.33 -7.83
C SER A 101 -26.91 7.89 -6.95
N LEU A 102 -25.69 7.95 -7.50
CA LEU A 102 -24.44 7.71 -6.78
C LEU A 102 -24.32 8.56 -5.49
N SER A 103 -25.19 9.56 -5.32
CA SER A 103 -25.41 10.29 -4.06
C SER A 103 -25.88 9.41 -2.89
N ARG A 104 -26.55 8.28 -3.16
CA ARG A 104 -27.05 7.34 -2.14
C ARG A 104 -26.00 6.32 -1.69
N ILE A 105 -24.99 6.06 -2.51
CA ILE A 105 -23.88 5.20 -2.13
C ILE A 105 -22.94 6.04 -1.24
N PRO A 106 -22.71 5.64 0.02
CA PRO A 106 -21.77 6.34 0.86
C PRO A 106 -20.37 6.19 0.27
N THR A 107 -19.61 7.28 0.24
CA THR A 107 -18.24 7.25 -0.26
C THR A 107 -17.37 6.45 0.66
N TYR A 108 -16.23 6.02 0.13
CA TYR A 108 -15.18 5.45 0.96
C TYR A 108 -14.88 6.36 2.17
N ASN A 109 -14.76 7.67 1.99
CA ASN A 109 -14.53 8.60 3.10
C ASN A 109 -15.68 8.64 4.11
N GLU A 110 -16.93 8.47 3.72
CA GLU A 110 -18.06 8.42 4.67
C GLU A 110 -18.17 7.09 5.41
N ILE A 111 -17.92 5.98 4.70
CA ILE A 111 -17.83 4.66 5.32
C ILE A 111 -16.69 4.65 6.32
N MET A 112 -15.54 5.21 5.94
CA MET A 112 -14.39 5.33 6.83
C MET A 112 -14.59 6.38 7.91
N GLU A 113 -15.33 7.46 7.67
CA GLU A 113 -15.68 8.45 8.69
C GLU A 113 -16.61 7.82 9.74
N PHE A 114 -17.61 7.05 9.31
CA PHE A 114 -18.44 6.25 10.21
C PHE A 114 -17.61 5.22 10.98
N HIS A 115 -16.72 4.49 10.31
CA HIS A 115 -15.80 3.54 10.95
C HIS A 115 -14.90 4.25 11.97
N ARG A 116 -14.30 5.40 11.62
CA ARG A 116 -13.52 6.25 12.53
C ARG A 116 -14.35 6.66 13.73
N PHE A 117 -15.60 7.11 13.56
CA PHE A 117 -16.41 7.56 14.69
C PHE A 117 -16.94 6.45 15.58
N VAL A 118 -17.20 5.27 15.03
CA VAL A 118 -17.79 4.14 15.77
C VAL A 118 -16.72 3.23 16.36
N ARG A 119 -15.62 3.00 15.64
CA ARG A 119 -14.56 2.04 16.00
C ARG A 119 -13.26 2.68 16.46
N VAL A 120 -13.05 3.98 16.22
CA VAL A 120 -11.80 4.70 16.59
C VAL A 120 -12.15 5.89 17.49
N PRO A 121 -12.56 5.66 18.76
CA PRO A 121 -13.18 6.67 19.63
C PRO A 121 -12.36 7.96 19.81
N LYS A 122 -11.03 7.90 19.60
CA LYS A 122 -10.09 8.98 19.91
C LYS A 122 -9.61 9.79 18.70
N PHE A 123 -10.20 9.59 17.51
CA PHE A 123 -9.82 10.33 16.30
C PHE A 123 -10.00 11.87 16.41
N ARG A 124 -10.80 12.38 17.36
CA ARG A 124 -11.22 13.80 17.41
C ARG A 124 -10.43 14.70 18.38
N ALA A 125 -9.63 14.15 19.29
CA ALA A 125 -8.93 14.97 20.28
C ALA A 125 -7.56 14.39 20.60
N SER A 126 -6.51 15.01 20.04
CA SER A 126 -5.16 14.81 20.56
C SER A 126 -5.09 15.52 21.91
N PRO A 127 -4.90 14.80 23.03
CA PRO A 127 -4.67 15.44 24.30
C PRO A 127 -3.41 16.33 24.20
N PRO A 128 -3.32 17.41 24.99
CA PRO A 128 -2.12 18.24 25.01
C PRO A 128 -0.90 17.38 25.31
N VAL A 129 0.09 17.43 24.41
CA VAL A 129 1.30 16.63 24.53
C VAL A 129 2.26 17.30 25.52
N SER A 130 2.53 16.59 26.61
CA SER A 130 3.51 16.93 27.64
C SER A 130 4.68 15.94 27.60
N ASP A 131 5.84 16.32 28.12
CA ASP A 131 7.01 15.43 28.21
C ASP A 131 6.66 14.13 28.94
N LYS A 132 5.87 14.24 30.03
CA LYS A 132 5.38 13.08 30.79
C LYS A 132 4.50 12.15 29.95
N SER A 133 3.61 12.70 29.11
CA SER A 133 2.77 11.88 28.24
C SER A 133 3.59 11.21 27.14
N VAL A 134 4.62 11.88 26.61
CA VAL A 134 5.55 11.28 25.64
C VAL A 134 6.30 10.10 26.27
N THR A 135 6.89 10.27 27.45
CA THR A 135 7.56 9.17 28.16
C THR A 135 6.61 8.00 28.44
N THR A 136 5.37 8.30 28.83
CA THR A 136 4.35 7.27 29.08
C THR A 136 3.99 6.52 27.79
N ALA A 137 3.82 7.24 26.68
CA ALA A 137 3.53 6.67 25.37
C ALA A 137 4.66 5.74 24.90
N VAL A 138 5.91 6.15 25.05
CA VAL A 138 7.06 5.29 24.73
C VAL A 138 7.04 4.02 25.60
N GLN A 139 6.79 4.15 26.91
CA GLN A 139 6.67 2.98 27.78
C GLN A 139 5.56 2.03 27.35
N SER A 140 4.43 2.55 26.89
CA SER A 140 3.33 1.75 26.34
C SER A 140 3.73 1.00 25.06
N LEU A 141 4.53 1.59 24.16
CA LEU A 141 5.07 0.86 23.00
C LEU A 141 5.92 -0.34 23.42
N TYR A 142 6.80 -0.17 24.41
CA TYR A 142 7.61 -1.29 24.92
C TYR A 142 6.75 -2.37 25.59
N LYS A 143 5.72 -1.98 26.36
CA LYS A 143 4.79 -2.96 26.96
C LYS A 143 4.01 -3.72 25.88
N ALA A 144 3.60 -3.04 24.82
CA ALA A 144 2.95 -3.67 23.67
C ALA A 144 3.90 -4.67 23.00
N LEU A 145 5.18 -4.32 22.84
CA LEU A 145 6.20 -5.23 22.30
C LEU A 145 6.45 -6.44 23.20
N ASP A 146 6.45 -6.26 24.52
CA ASP A 146 6.54 -7.41 25.45
C ASP A 146 5.29 -8.29 25.36
N ALA A 147 4.11 -7.69 25.16
CA ALA A 147 2.86 -8.44 24.95
C ALA A 147 2.86 -9.22 23.62
N THR A 148 3.50 -8.72 22.55
CA THR A 148 3.62 -9.50 21.31
C THR A 148 4.50 -10.74 21.48
N GLN A 149 5.55 -10.68 22.30
CA GLN A 149 6.35 -11.88 22.61
C GLN A 149 5.50 -12.94 23.33
N LYS A 150 4.67 -12.52 24.28
CA LYS A 150 3.72 -13.44 24.94
C LYS A 150 2.72 -14.03 23.96
N LEU A 151 2.19 -13.25 23.01
CA LEU A 151 1.31 -13.77 21.96
C LEU A 151 1.99 -14.88 21.14
N LYS A 152 3.30 -14.75 20.86
CA LYS A 152 4.05 -15.81 20.16
C LYS A 152 4.12 -17.09 20.98
N GLU A 153 4.45 -16.99 22.26
CA GLU A 153 4.48 -18.13 23.20
C GLU A 153 3.12 -18.83 23.22
N MET A 154 2.04 -18.05 23.43
CA MET A 154 0.67 -18.57 23.48
C MET A 154 0.23 -19.20 22.15
N SER A 155 0.66 -18.65 21.02
CA SER A 155 0.34 -19.22 19.71
C SER A 155 0.98 -20.59 19.49
N ASN A 156 2.19 -20.81 20.00
CA ASN A 156 2.86 -22.11 19.93
C ASN A 156 2.15 -23.16 20.79
N ASP A 157 1.57 -22.72 21.90
CA ASP A 157 0.86 -23.58 22.86
C ASP A 157 -0.62 -23.76 22.51
N TYR A 158 -1.10 -23.24 21.37
CA TYR A 158 -2.50 -23.24 20.96
C TYR A 158 -3.45 -22.58 21.99
N ASP A 159 -2.96 -21.63 22.81
CA ASP A 159 -3.76 -20.92 23.82
C ASP A 159 -4.57 -19.77 23.21
N TRP A 160 -5.59 -20.12 22.44
CA TRP A 160 -6.42 -19.16 21.69
C TRP A 160 -7.22 -18.22 22.58
N ASP A 161 -7.72 -18.73 23.72
CA ASP A 161 -8.51 -17.91 24.64
C ASP A 161 -7.63 -16.90 25.37
N GLY A 162 -6.44 -17.32 25.81
CA GLY A 162 -5.46 -16.42 26.38
C GLY A 162 -5.00 -15.36 25.36
N MET A 163 -4.78 -15.74 24.10
CA MET A 163 -4.45 -14.78 23.04
C MET A 163 -5.55 -13.74 22.85
N ARG A 164 -6.82 -14.15 22.75
CA ARG A 164 -7.95 -13.21 22.63
C ARG A 164 -8.04 -12.26 23.81
N LEU A 165 -7.84 -12.76 25.02
CA LEU A 165 -7.81 -11.94 26.23
C LEU A 165 -6.67 -10.91 26.18
N LEU A 166 -5.47 -11.33 25.75
CA LEU A 166 -4.31 -10.45 25.65
C LEU A 166 -4.47 -9.41 24.53
N ILE A 167 -4.98 -9.78 23.35
CA ILE A 167 -5.24 -8.85 22.25
C ILE A 167 -6.27 -7.79 22.65
N ARG A 168 -7.32 -8.17 23.41
CA ARG A 168 -8.34 -7.26 23.93
C ARG A 168 -7.90 -6.50 25.18
N SER A 169 -6.71 -6.79 25.71
CA SER A 169 -6.21 -6.09 26.88
C SER A 169 -5.94 -4.62 26.55
N PRO A 170 -5.98 -3.71 27.55
CA PRO A 170 -5.68 -2.29 27.34
C PRO A 170 -4.31 -2.06 26.68
N VAL A 171 -3.32 -2.93 26.96
CA VAL A 171 -1.95 -2.79 26.46
C VAL A 171 -1.88 -2.81 24.93
N LEU A 172 -2.60 -3.73 24.27
CA LEU A 172 -2.60 -3.88 22.81
C LEU A 172 -3.75 -3.16 22.12
N SER A 173 -4.69 -2.59 22.89
CA SER A 173 -5.82 -1.82 22.37
C SER A 173 -5.68 -0.33 22.72
N GLU A 174 -6.30 0.09 23.82
CA GLU A 174 -6.45 1.51 24.18
C GLU A 174 -5.11 2.21 24.46
N GLU A 175 -4.19 1.58 25.20
CA GLU A 175 -2.91 2.17 25.56
C GLU A 175 -1.98 2.30 24.35
N LEU A 176 -1.96 1.29 23.46
CA LEU A 176 -1.19 1.35 22.21
C LEU A 176 -1.72 2.48 21.32
N GLN A 177 -3.03 2.59 21.17
CA GLN A 177 -3.65 3.67 20.40
C GLN A 177 -3.35 5.05 21.02
N ASP A 178 -3.44 5.20 22.34
CA ASP A 178 -3.11 6.46 23.02
C ASP A 178 -1.64 6.83 22.85
N ALA A 179 -0.76 5.83 22.88
CA ALA A 179 0.66 6.03 22.68
C ALA A 179 0.95 6.56 21.28
N THR A 180 0.39 5.94 20.24
CA THR A 180 0.60 6.39 18.85
C THR A 180 0.03 7.79 18.63
N ILE A 181 -1.18 8.08 19.11
CA ILE A 181 -1.78 9.43 19.04
C ILE A 181 -0.87 10.47 19.72
N THR A 182 -0.38 10.16 20.92
CA THR A 182 0.49 11.07 21.69
C THR A 182 1.80 11.34 20.95
N LEU A 183 2.48 10.29 20.46
CA LEU A 183 3.75 10.43 19.76
C LEU A 183 3.61 11.20 18.45
N ARG A 184 2.54 10.97 17.68
CA ARG A 184 2.25 11.75 16.47
C ARG A 184 1.98 13.23 16.74
N GLY A 185 1.46 13.55 17.92
CA GLY A 185 1.28 14.92 18.38
C GLY A 185 2.56 15.57 18.94
N ALA A 186 3.61 14.78 19.19
CA ALA A 186 4.84 15.21 19.86
C ALA A 186 5.80 15.95 18.92
N ALA A 187 5.33 16.99 18.23
CA ALA A 187 6.13 17.77 17.28
C ALA A 187 7.36 18.45 17.91
N SER A 188 7.39 18.64 19.22
CA SER A 188 8.56 19.15 19.96
C SER A 188 9.66 18.10 20.17
N HIS A 189 9.34 16.80 20.05
CA HIS A 189 10.26 15.69 20.32
C HIS A 189 10.61 14.91 19.04
N LEU A 190 9.68 14.82 18.09
CA LEU A 190 9.82 14.01 16.89
C LEU A 190 9.79 14.87 15.63
N SER A 191 10.65 14.53 14.67
CA SER A 191 10.64 15.12 13.33
C SER A 191 9.32 14.84 12.60
N ILE A 192 9.06 15.56 11.52
CA ILE A 192 7.89 15.30 10.67
C ILE A 192 7.95 13.87 10.12
N ASP A 193 9.12 13.44 9.64
CA ASP A 193 9.33 12.11 9.06
C ASP A 193 9.12 11.00 10.11
N ALA A 194 9.65 11.18 11.33
CA ALA A 194 9.43 10.21 12.42
C ALA A 194 7.95 10.06 12.78
N ARG A 195 7.19 11.17 12.78
CA ARG A 195 5.75 11.14 13.05
C ARG A 195 4.96 10.56 11.88
N ALA A 196 5.45 10.72 10.65
CA ALA A 196 4.89 10.09 9.46
C ALA A 196 5.12 8.58 9.46
N GLU A 197 6.30 8.11 9.88
CA GLU A 197 6.63 6.68 10.01
C GLU A 197 5.74 6.00 11.06
N ILE A 198 5.50 6.65 12.21
CA ILE A 198 4.53 6.15 13.20
C ILE A 198 3.14 6.00 12.59
N GLY A 199 2.77 6.82 11.60
CA GLY A 199 1.55 6.62 10.83
C GLY A 199 0.29 7.12 11.50
N PHE A 200 -0.88 6.73 11.02
CA PHE A 200 -2.20 7.05 11.55
C PHE A 200 -2.89 5.78 12.05
N ASP A 201 -4.01 5.91 12.75
CA ASP A 201 -4.85 4.76 13.11
C ASP A 201 -5.45 4.10 11.85
N TRP A 202 -5.65 2.79 11.89
CA TRP A 202 -6.11 1.92 10.80
C TRP A 202 -7.45 2.33 10.15
N GLY A 203 -8.28 3.12 10.82
CA GLY A 203 -9.48 3.73 10.21
C GLY A 203 -9.21 4.96 9.33
N SER A 204 -7.98 5.48 9.30
CA SER A 204 -7.65 6.81 8.78
C SER A 204 -7.10 6.85 7.37
N CYS A 205 -6.60 5.72 6.87
CA CYS A 205 -5.91 5.66 5.60
C CYS A 205 -6.74 4.93 4.56
N ALA A 206 -6.96 5.61 3.45
CA ALA A 206 -7.68 5.04 2.34
C ALA A 206 -6.73 4.19 1.48
N TRP A 207 -5.57 4.73 1.09
CA TRP A 207 -4.90 4.19 -0.11
C TRP A 207 -3.38 4.46 -0.20
N ARG A 208 -2.61 4.48 0.92
CA ARG A 208 -1.13 4.24 1.02
C ARG A 208 -0.50 4.99 2.20
N HIS A 209 0.55 4.40 2.77
CA HIS A 209 1.36 4.91 3.89
C HIS A 209 0.57 5.20 5.17
N CYS A 210 -0.21 4.21 5.61
CA CYS A 210 -0.88 4.26 6.91
C CYS A 210 0.11 4.33 8.08
N GLY A 211 1.38 3.99 7.82
CA GLY A 211 2.50 3.93 8.76
C GLY A 211 2.32 2.82 9.79
N ALA A 212 3.33 2.66 10.63
CA ALA A 212 3.46 1.47 11.45
C ALA A 212 2.27 1.25 12.41
N ALA A 213 1.65 2.31 12.94
CA ALA A 213 0.51 2.18 13.86
C ALA A 213 -0.69 1.48 13.25
N ALA A 214 -1.01 1.76 11.99
CA ALA A 214 -2.12 1.11 11.29
C ALA A 214 -1.84 -0.36 11.03
N ASP A 215 -0.63 -0.68 10.54
CA ASP A 215 -0.21 -2.06 10.26
C ASP A 215 -0.33 -2.93 11.53
N ALA A 216 0.09 -2.40 12.69
CA ALA A 216 -0.06 -3.09 13.97
C ALA A 216 -1.53 -3.30 14.36
N GLN A 217 -2.38 -2.28 14.22
CA GLN A 217 -3.80 -2.35 14.57
C GLN A 217 -4.57 -3.29 13.64
N GLU A 218 -4.27 -3.30 12.35
CA GLU A 218 -4.86 -4.21 11.36
C GLU A 218 -4.52 -5.66 11.68
N ALA A 219 -3.23 -5.95 11.85
CA ALA A 219 -2.77 -7.28 12.19
C ALA A 219 -3.35 -7.78 13.51
N LEU A 220 -3.48 -6.90 14.53
CA LEU A 220 -4.16 -7.26 15.79
C LEU A 220 -5.66 -7.53 15.60
N ALA A 221 -6.35 -6.76 14.75
CA ALA A 221 -7.75 -6.97 14.44
C ALA A 221 -7.97 -8.29 13.70
N GLU A 222 -7.13 -8.59 12.70
CA GLU A 222 -7.14 -9.84 11.96
C GLU A 222 -6.88 -11.03 12.89
N LEU A 223 -5.83 -10.95 13.72
CA LEU A 223 -5.50 -11.98 14.70
C LEU A 223 -6.65 -12.22 15.69
N ASN A 224 -7.32 -11.17 16.18
CA ASN A 224 -8.48 -11.32 17.07
C ASN A 224 -9.65 -12.03 16.37
N ASN A 225 -9.90 -11.73 15.09
CA ASN A 225 -11.02 -12.29 14.33
C ASN A 225 -10.76 -13.74 13.89
N LEU A 226 -9.50 -14.09 13.59
CA LEU A 226 -9.11 -15.40 13.06
C LEU A 226 -8.47 -16.33 14.11
N SER A 227 -8.28 -15.85 15.34
CA SER A 227 -7.79 -16.68 16.46
C SER A 227 -8.62 -17.95 16.62
N GLY A 228 -7.95 -19.12 16.61
CA GLY A 228 -8.58 -20.44 16.67
C GLY A 228 -9.03 -21.02 15.33
N VAL A 229 -8.89 -20.27 14.23
CA VAL A 229 -9.00 -20.78 12.85
C VAL A 229 -7.61 -20.99 12.24
N LEU A 230 -6.68 -20.09 12.55
CA LEU A 230 -5.30 -20.12 12.06
C LEU A 230 -4.46 -21.18 12.76
N GLU A 231 -3.51 -21.75 12.02
CA GLU A 231 -2.43 -22.55 12.61
C GLU A 231 -1.42 -21.66 13.34
N PRO A 232 -0.63 -22.19 14.30
CA PRO A 232 0.36 -21.41 15.05
C PRO A 232 1.33 -20.61 14.19
N PHE A 233 1.80 -21.18 13.08
CA PHE A 233 2.76 -20.50 12.20
C PHE A 233 2.14 -19.31 11.46
N GLU A 234 0.86 -19.40 11.10
CA GLU A 234 0.10 -18.30 10.49
C GLU A 234 -0.16 -17.20 11.53
N CYS A 235 -0.51 -17.58 12.76
CA CYS A 235 -0.59 -16.64 13.87
C CYS A 235 0.74 -15.92 14.08
N GLN A 236 1.85 -16.63 14.12
CA GLN A 236 3.18 -16.03 14.27
C GLN A 236 3.51 -15.07 13.13
N PHE A 237 3.12 -15.38 11.89
CA PHE A 237 3.29 -14.45 10.77
C PHE A 237 2.58 -13.13 11.03
N ILE A 238 1.31 -13.16 11.45
CA ILE A 238 0.54 -11.94 11.77
C ILE A 238 1.16 -11.22 12.98
N ILE A 239 1.56 -11.94 14.03
CA ILE A 239 2.21 -11.35 15.21
C ILE A 239 3.54 -10.69 14.85
N ASN A 240 4.29 -11.23 13.89
CA ASN A 240 5.54 -10.64 13.39
C ASN A 240 5.28 -9.30 12.69
N ILE A 241 4.14 -9.13 12.01
CA ILE A 241 3.75 -7.82 11.45
C ILE A 241 3.58 -6.81 12.58
N VAL A 242 2.83 -7.16 13.63
CA VAL A 242 2.65 -6.29 14.82
C VAL A 242 3.98 -5.94 15.46
N GLU A 243 4.85 -6.92 15.66
CA GLU A 243 6.17 -6.71 16.26
C GLU A 243 7.04 -5.78 15.40
N ARG A 244 7.12 -6.00 14.09
CA ARG A 244 7.87 -5.15 13.17
C ARG A 244 7.37 -3.72 13.24
N SER A 245 6.06 -3.51 13.16
CA SER A 245 5.45 -2.19 13.27
C SER A 245 5.79 -1.49 14.58
N LEU A 246 5.74 -2.19 15.72
CA LEU A 246 6.16 -1.62 17.01
C LEU A 246 7.65 -1.24 17.03
N ARG A 247 8.51 -2.05 16.39
CA ARG A 247 9.95 -1.76 16.27
C ARG A 247 10.21 -0.55 15.37
N ASP A 248 9.50 -0.41 14.25
CA ASP A 248 9.61 0.74 13.36
C ASP A 248 9.24 2.03 14.10
N MET A 249 8.15 2.00 14.88
CA MET A 249 7.78 3.13 15.76
C MET A 249 8.85 3.46 16.80
N ILE A 250 9.52 2.46 17.38
CA ILE A 250 10.59 2.67 18.37
C ILE A 250 11.87 3.18 17.71
N ALA A 251 12.20 2.70 16.51
CA ALA A 251 13.43 3.02 15.79
C ALA A 251 13.52 4.49 15.41
N VAL A 252 12.37 5.15 15.15
CA VAL A 252 12.31 6.58 14.83
C VAL A 252 12.31 7.49 16.06
N LEU A 253 12.30 6.93 17.28
CA LEU A 253 12.38 7.73 18.49
C LEU A 253 13.81 8.26 18.70
N PRO A 254 13.97 9.50 19.20
CA PRO A 254 15.23 10.02 19.70
C PRO A 254 15.89 9.11 20.75
N ALA A 255 17.21 9.06 20.76
CA ALA A 255 17.99 8.18 21.63
C ALA A 255 17.74 8.43 23.14
N ASP A 256 17.40 9.66 23.53
CA ASP A 256 17.04 10.04 24.91
C ASP A 256 15.66 9.50 25.34
N LEU A 257 14.78 9.20 24.38
CA LEU A 257 13.48 8.60 24.63
C LEU A 257 13.51 7.07 24.55
N GLN A 258 14.44 6.48 23.80
CA GLN A 258 14.62 5.03 23.75
C GLN A 258 15.08 4.49 25.12
N LYS A 259 14.53 3.34 25.54
CA LYS A 259 15.04 2.66 26.75
C LYS A 259 16.46 2.17 26.48
N GLN A 260 17.31 2.18 27.51
CA GLN A 260 18.61 1.51 27.47
C GLN A 260 18.50 -0.02 27.39
N THR A 261 17.30 -0.57 27.58
CA THR A 261 17.06 -2.00 27.46
C THR A 261 17.19 -2.40 25.99
N PRO A 262 18.14 -3.27 25.62
CA PRO A 262 18.27 -3.72 24.25
C PRO A 262 16.97 -4.42 23.84
N LEU A 263 16.44 -4.03 22.68
CA LEU A 263 15.30 -4.73 22.09
C LEU A 263 15.71 -6.20 21.85
N PRO A 264 14.80 -7.17 22.05
CA PRO A 264 15.07 -8.55 21.69
C PRO A 264 15.56 -8.63 20.25
N SER A 265 16.47 -9.56 19.93
CA SER A 265 16.90 -9.77 18.55
C SER A 265 15.70 -10.16 17.70
N TYR A 266 15.46 -9.44 16.60
CA TYR A 266 14.43 -9.80 15.64
C TYR A 266 15.07 -10.71 14.59
N PRO A 267 14.73 -12.01 14.54
CA PRO A 267 15.15 -12.83 13.43
C PRO A 267 14.47 -12.28 12.18
N ILE A 268 15.26 -11.75 11.24
CA ILE A 268 14.74 -11.38 9.93
C ILE A 268 14.14 -12.67 9.36
N HIS A 269 12.84 -12.66 9.08
CA HIS A 269 12.24 -13.77 8.36
C HIS A 269 12.81 -13.74 6.95
N GLU A 270 13.88 -14.49 6.73
CA GLU A 270 14.28 -14.85 5.39
C GLU A 270 13.14 -15.69 4.85
N SER A 271 12.45 -15.22 3.80
CA SER A 271 11.57 -16.11 3.06
C SER A 271 12.44 -17.29 2.72
N ARG A 272 12.06 -18.49 3.17
CA ARG A 272 12.76 -19.70 2.79
C ARG A 272 12.70 -19.70 1.27
N ASN A 273 13.77 -19.26 0.62
CA ASN A 273 13.84 -19.25 -0.82
C ASN A 273 13.77 -20.73 -1.16
N VAL A 274 12.58 -21.20 -1.56
CA VAL A 274 12.32 -22.56 -2.07
C VAL A 274 13.04 -22.76 -3.42
N LEU A 275 14.11 -21.99 -3.65
CA LEU A 275 14.96 -21.97 -4.83
C LEU A 275 16.43 -21.94 -4.41
N GLN A 276 16.81 -22.57 -3.29
CA GLN A 276 18.14 -23.16 -3.23
C GLN A 276 18.12 -24.43 -4.08
N GLN A 277 18.33 -24.19 -5.38
CA GLN A 277 19.01 -25.11 -6.28
C GLN A 277 20.24 -25.67 -5.55
N ASP A 278 20.25 -26.99 -5.34
CA ASP A 278 21.43 -27.88 -5.41
C ASP A 278 21.30 -29.12 -4.51
N ASP A 279 20.28 -29.21 -3.66
CA ASP A 279 19.86 -30.50 -3.13
C ASP A 279 18.87 -31.12 -4.11
N GLU A 280 19.20 -32.33 -4.57
CA GLU A 280 18.39 -33.27 -5.34
C GLU A 280 17.05 -33.49 -4.58
N PHE A 281 16.13 -32.55 -4.77
CA PHE A 281 14.80 -32.55 -4.20
C PHE A 281 14.02 -33.67 -4.89
N ASP A 282 14.10 -34.86 -4.30
CA ASP A 282 13.21 -35.98 -4.59
C ASP A 282 11.79 -35.43 -4.42
N GLY A 283 11.09 -35.34 -5.54
CA GLY A 283 9.93 -34.48 -5.68
C GLY A 283 8.91 -34.71 -4.58
N LEU A 284 8.81 -33.77 -3.64
CA LEU A 284 7.53 -33.46 -3.04
C LEU A 284 6.73 -32.76 -4.14
N THR A 285 6.19 -33.60 -5.03
CA THR A 285 4.97 -33.33 -5.75
C THR A 285 4.02 -32.70 -4.75
N VAL A 286 3.52 -31.50 -5.07
CA VAL A 286 2.33 -30.97 -4.41
C VAL A 286 1.35 -32.13 -4.35
N ASP A 287 0.98 -32.54 -3.14
CA ASP A 287 0.18 -33.75 -2.92
C ASP A 287 -0.99 -33.74 -3.90
N ASP A 288 -1.10 -34.78 -4.73
CA ASP A 288 -2.16 -34.85 -5.74
C ASP A 288 -3.54 -34.73 -5.05
N ASP A 289 -3.63 -35.15 -3.78
CA ASP A 289 -4.80 -34.97 -2.92
C ASP A 289 -5.12 -33.48 -2.65
N TYR A 290 -4.11 -32.61 -2.53
CA TYR A 290 -4.30 -31.17 -2.34
C TYR A 290 -4.76 -30.49 -3.64
N LEU A 291 -4.20 -30.88 -4.78
CA LEU A 291 -4.64 -30.37 -6.08
C LEU A 291 -6.06 -30.85 -6.41
N GLU A 292 -6.40 -32.11 -6.12
CA GLU A 292 -7.76 -32.66 -6.28
C GLU A 292 -8.76 -31.95 -5.35
N ALA A 293 -8.37 -31.64 -4.12
CA ALA A 293 -9.22 -30.87 -3.19
C ALA A 293 -9.52 -29.46 -3.73
N LEU A 294 -8.51 -28.75 -4.24
CA LEU A 294 -8.68 -27.43 -4.87
C LEU A 294 -9.55 -27.48 -6.13
N GLU A 295 -9.42 -28.53 -6.93
CA GLU A 295 -10.23 -28.71 -8.13
C GLU A 295 -11.69 -29.05 -7.78
N ARG A 296 -11.94 -29.86 -6.74
CA ARG A 296 -13.27 -30.07 -6.16
C ARG A 296 -13.91 -28.76 -5.71
N PHE A 297 -13.17 -27.90 -5.03
CA PHE A 297 -13.70 -26.59 -4.60
C PHE A 297 -14.03 -25.65 -5.77
N ARG A 298 -13.30 -25.74 -6.88
CA ARG A 298 -13.58 -24.93 -8.10
C ARG A 298 -14.73 -25.45 -8.93
N THR A 299 -15.00 -26.76 -8.86
CA THR A 299 -16.04 -27.45 -9.61
C THR A 299 -17.31 -27.69 -8.80
N PHE A 300 -17.37 -27.19 -7.56
CA PHE A 300 -18.61 -27.06 -6.81
C PHE A 300 -19.50 -26.02 -7.51
N ASP A 301 -20.19 -26.47 -8.57
CA ASP A 301 -21.41 -25.82 -9.01
C ASP A 301 -22.34 -25.80 -7.82
N ILE A 302 -22.76 -24.60 -7.43
CA ILE A 302 -23.86 -24.39 -6.51
C ILE A 302 -25.10 -24.91 -7.24
N GLU A 303 -25.33 -26.22 -7.19
CA GLU A 303 -26.66 -26.78 -7.41
C GLU A 303 -27.50 -26.17 -6.30
N ALA A 304 -28.22 -25.10 -6.68
CA ALA A 304 -29.28 -24.56 -5.88
C ALA A 304 -30.24 -25.71 -5.60
N GLU A 305 -30.18 -26.24 -4.38
CA GLU A 305 -31.24 -27.05 -3.80
C GLU A 305 -32.50 -26.18 -3.76
N GLY A 306 -33.20 -26.17 -4.89
CA GLY A 306 -34.61 -25.86 -4.96
C GLY A 306 -35.36 -27.12 -4.57
N GLU A 307 -35.46 -27.37 -3.27
CA GLU A 307 -36.53 -28.21 -2.72
C GLU A 307 -37.54 -27.30 -1.98
N ASP A 308 -38.76 -27.38 -2.52
CA ASP A 308 -40.09 -26.87 -2.12
C ASP A 308 -40.47 -25.39 -2.32
#